data_AF-A0A3C0V3E6-F1
#
_entry.id   AF-A0A3C0V3E6-F1
#
_cell.length_a   1.000
_cell.length_b   1.000
_cell.length_c   1.000
_cell.angle_alpha   90.00
_cell.angle_beta   90.00
_cell.angle_gamma   90.00
#
_symmetry.space_group_name_H-M   'P 1'
#
loop_
_entity.id
_entity.type
_entity.pdbx_description
1 polymer ?
#
loop_
_entity_poly.entity_id
_entity_poly.type
_entity_poly.pdbx_seq_one_letter_code
_entity_poly.pdbx_strand_id
1 'polypeptide(L)'
;MLPELKYDELGLIPAIIQDVENGDVLMMAYMNEKSLEMTVDTGFTHFWSRSRQKYWKKGETSGNVQEVKEIFYDCDMDTLLI
;
A
#
# COMPACT_ATOMS: atom_id res chain seq x y z
N MET A 1 -5.66 -7.29 -14.46
CA MET A 1 -6.90 -7.01 -13.71
C MET A 1 -6.59 -7.36 -12.27
N LEU A 2 -6.75 -6.43 -11.33
CA LEU A 2 -6.50 -6.72 -9.91
C LEU A 2 -7.52 -7.78 -9.43
N PRO A 3 -7.13 -8.70 -8.53
CA PRO A 3 -8.08 -9.61 -7.90
C PRO A 3 -9.15 -8.83 -7.12
N GLU A 4 -10.28 -9.45 -6.84
CA GLU A 4 -11.34 -8.85 -6.03
C GLU A 4 -10.87 -8.79 -4.56
N LEU A 5 -10.30 -7.64 -4.16
CA LEU A 5 -9.84 -7.38 -2.80
C LEU A 5 -10.98 -6.93 -1.91
N LYS A 6 -10.92 -7.32 -0.64
CA LYS A 6 -11.91 -6.97 0.37
C LYS A 6 -11.43 -5.77 1.17
N TYR A 7 -12.18 -4.68 1.04
CA TYR A 7 -11.97 -3.45 1.81
C TYR A 7 -12.88 -3.42 3.03
N ASP A 8 -12.49 -2.69 4.06
CA ASP A 8 -13.33 -2.41 5.22
C ASP A 8 -14.53 -1.50 4.88
N GLU A 9 -15.38 -1.21 5.87
CA GLU A 9 -16.56 -0.35 5.70
C GLU A 9 -16.23 1.08 5.25
N LEU A 10 -14.97 1.50 5.36
CA LEU A 10 -14.47 2.81 4.93
C LEU A 10 -13.78 2.74 3.56
N GLY A 11 -13.80 1.58 2.90
CA GLY A 11 -13.14 1.36 1.61
C GLY A 11 -11.62 1.27 1.74
N LEU A 12 -11.09 0.84 2.90
CA LEU A 12 -9.67 0.74 3.17
C LEU A 12 -9.19 -0.70 3.31
N ILE A 13 -7.93 -0.92 2.93
CA ILE A 13 -7.20 -2.17 3.09
C ILE A 13 -5.86 -1.89 3.80
N PRO A 14 -5.49 -2.63 4.86
CA PRO A 14 -4.17 -2.56 5.45
C PRO A 14 -3.09 -3.02 4.46
N ALA A 15 -1.99 -2.29 4.40
CA ALA A 15 -0.81 -2.61 3.62
C ALA A 15 0.42 -2.63 4.53
N ILE A 16 1.04 -3.81 4.66
CA ILE A 16 2.28 -4.03 5.39
C ILE A 16 3.42 -3.90 4.40
N ILE A 17 4.38 -3.01 4.69
CA ILE A 17 5.55 -2.80 3.85
C ILE A 17 6.72 -3.57 4.44
N GLN A 18 7.30 -4.46 3.65
CA GLN A 18 8.43 -5.28 4.02
C GLN A 18 9.64 -4.99 3.13
N ASP A 19 10.83 -4.98 3.72
CA ASP A 19 12.07 -4.92 2.94
C ASP A 19 12.31 -6.26 2.24
N VAL A 20 12.49 -6.21 0.92
CA VAL A 20 12.66 -7.40 0.08
C VAL A 20 13.98 -8.14 0.30
N GLU A 21 15.02 -7.45 0.81
CA GLU A 21 16.34 -8.06 0.98
C GLU A 21 16.45 -8.83 2.29
N ASN A 22 15.82 -8.34 3.37
CA ASN A 22 16.02 -8.88 4.71
C ASN A 22 14.73 -9.30 5.44
N GLY A 23 13.56 -8.96 4.90
CA GLY A 23 12.26 -9.32 5.49
C GLY A 23 11.83 -8.43 6.67
N ASP A 24 12.52 -7.32 6.95
CA ASP A 24 12.14 -6.40 8.00
C ASP A 24 10.81 -5.72 7.68
N VAL A 25 9.89 -5.67 8.65
CA VAL A 25 8.66 -4.88 8.52
C VAL A 25 9.01 -3.41 8.72
N LEU A 26 8.89 -2.62 7.66
CA LEU A 26 9.26 -1.21 7.65
C LEU A 26 8.14 -0.33 8.21
N MET A 27 6.90 -0.61 7.81
CA MET A 27 5.73 0.12 8.28
C MET A 27 4.41 -0.57 7.91
N MET A 28 3.32 -0.09 8.49
CA MET A 28 1.97 -0.38 8.06
C MET A 28 1.24 0.93 7.75
N ALA A 29 0.48 0.94 6.65
CA ALA A 29 -0.40 2.05 6.28
C ALA A 29 -1.70 1.52 5.66
N TYR A 30 -2.63 2.43 5.36
CA TYR A 30 -3.89 2.09 4.72
C TYR A 30 -3.87 2.53 3.26
N MET A 31 -4.40 1.68 2.40
CA MET A 31 -4.71 1.98 1.01
C MET A 31 -6.23 1.93 0.81
N ASN A 32 -6.74 2.65 -0.17
CA ASN A 32 -7.99 2.33 -0.85
C ASN A 32 -7.69 1.87 -2.28
N GLU A 33 -8.72 1.48 -3.03
CA GLU A 33 -8.61 1.09 -4.44
C GLU A 33 -7.78 2.10 -5.25
N LYS A 34 -8.04 3.40 -5.09
CA LYS A 34 -7.32 4.42 -5.87
C LYS A 34 -5.83 4.50 -5.55
N SER A 35 -5.46 4.43 -4.27
CA SER A 35 -4.04 4.45 -3.88
C SER A 35 -3.30 3.17 -4.29
N LEU A 36 -4.00 2.04 -4.36
CA LEU A 36 -3.46 0.80 -4.88
C LEU A 36 -3.23 0.90 -6.40
N GLU A 37 -4.20 1.43 -7.16
CA GLU A 37 -4.03 1.73 -8.58
C GLU A 37 -2.79 2.62 -8.83
N MET A 38 -2.68 3.74 -8.10
CA MET A 38 -1.53 4.63 -8.21
C MET A 38 -0.21 3.91 -7.89
N THR A 39 -0.23 2.97 -6.95
CA THR A 39 0.94 2.18 -6.58
C THR A 39 1.37 1.26 -7.73
N VAL A 40 0.42 0.55 -8.33
CA VAL A 40 0.66 -0.32 -9.48
C VAL A 40 1.12 0.48 -10.70
N ASP A 41 0.48 1.62 -10.99
CA ASP A 41 0.77 2.44 -12.17
C ASP A 41 2.15 3.10 -12.08
N THR A 42 2.57 3.53 -10.88
CA THR A 42 3.81 4.28 -10.71
C THR A 42 5.02 3.43 -10.30
N GLY A 43 4.79 2.22 -9.77
CA GLY A 43 5.83 1.40 -9.16
C GLY A 43 6.34 1.92 -7.81
N PHE A 44 5.63 2.85 -7.16
CA PHE A 44 5.97 3.36 -5.82
C PHE A 44 4.77 3.31 -4.89
N THR A 45 5.00 3.05 -3.60
CA THR A 45 3.89 2.98 -2.63
C THR A 45 3.16 4.32 -2.49
N HIS A 46 1.85 4.31 -2.70
CA HIS A 46 0.92 5.41 -2.45
C HIS A 46 -0.10 4.97 -1.40
N PHE A 47 -0.44 5.85 -0.48
CA PHE A 47 -1.34 5.52 0.62
C PHE A 47 -2.46 6.54 0.78
N TRP A 48 -3.53 6.15 1.48
CA TRP A 48 -4.59 7.06 1.92
C TRP A 48 -4.36 7.48 3.37
N SER A 49 -4.19 8.78 3.61
CA SER A 49 -4.07 9.31 4.97
C SER A 49 -5.45 9.54 5.58
N ARG A 50 -5.90 8.66 6.48
CA ARG A 50 -7.19 8.78 7.18
C ARG A 50 -7.36 10.10 7.95
N SER A 51 -6.29 10.62 8.55
CA SER A 51 -6.35 11.88 9.30
C SER A 51 -6.33 13.12 8.41
N ARG A 52 -5.60 13.07 7.29
CA ARG A 52 -5.43 14.22 6.37
C ARG A 52 -6.40 14.18 5.19
N GLN A 53 -7.16 13.09 5.04
CA GLN A 53 -8.11 12.84 3.96
C GLN A 53 -7.49 13.13 2.58
N LYS A 54 -6.28 12.62 2.36
CA LYS A 54 -5.53 12.82 1.12
C LYS A 54 -4.63 11.64 0.77
N TYR A 55 -4.38 11.49 -0.52
CA TYR A 55 -3.34 10.62 -1.05
C TYR A 55 -1.95 11.17 -0.75
N TRP A 56 -0.97 10.29 -0.61
CA TRP A 56 0.43 10.67 -0.51
C TRP A 56 1.33 9.55 -1.02
N LYS A 57 2.41 9.93 -1.72
CA LYS A 57 3.49 9.02 -2.10
C LYS A 57 4.50 8.94 -0.96
N LYS A 58 4.90 7.73 -0.56
CA LYS A 58 5.93 7.59 0.47
C LYS A 58 7.23 8.24 0.02
N GLY A 59 7.78 9.09 0.87
CA GLY A 59 9.05 9.77 0.59
C GLY A 59 8.94 10.98 -0.33
N GLU A 60 7.74 11.42 -0.73
CA GLU A 60 7.56 12.58 -1.63
C GLU A 60 8.25 13.85 -1.14
N THR A 61 8.28 14.08 0.18
CA THR A 61 8.96 15.22 0.79
C THR A 61 10.39 14.91 1.25
N SER A 62 10.65 13.68 1.71
CA SER A 62 11.93 13.33 2.35
C SER A 62 12.94 12.67 1.42
N GLY A 63 12.54 12.24 0.22
CA GLY A 63 13.36 11.43 -0.69
C GLY A 63 13.39 9.93 -0.34
N ASN A 64 12.92 9.52 0.85
CA ASN A 64 12.90 8.12 1.29
C ASN A 64 11.70 7.37 0.69
N VAL A 65 11.76 7.15 -0.62
CA VAL A 65 10.75 6.46 -1.42
C VAL A 65 10.80 4.95 -1.21
N GLN A 66 9.69 4.28 -1.49
CA GLN A 66 9.58 2.82 -1.50
C GLN A 66 9.18 2.41 -2.92
N GLU A 67 10.12 1.79 -3.64
CA GLU A 67 9.87 1.18 -4.95
C GLU A 67 9.25 -0.20 -4.75
N VAL A 68 8.15 -0.48 -5.44
CA VAL A 68 7.44 -1.74 -5.31
C VAL A 68 8.12 -2.81 -6.14
N LYS A 69 8.41 -3.96 -5.53
CA LYS A 69 8.94 -5.14 -6.22
C LYS A 69 7.86 -6.17 -6.48
N GLU A 70 7.07 -6.48 -5.47
CA GLU A 70 5.95 -7.43 -5.55
C GLU A 70 4.79 -6.92 -4.69
N ILE A 71 3.58 -7.44 -4.95
CA ILE A 71 2.40 -7.18 -4.13
C ILE A 71 1.70 -8.52 -3.93
N PHE A 72 1.51 -8.91 -2.68
CA PHE A 72 0.76 -10.10 -2.27
C PHE A 72 -0.48 -9.70 -1.49
N TYR A 73 -1.43 -10.63 -1.40
CA TYR A 73 -2.61 -10.54 -0.56
C TYR A 73 -2.73 -11.80 0.30
N ASP A 74 -3.37 -11.69 1.46
CA ASP A 74 -3.59 -12.81 2.37
C ASP A 74 -4.77 -13.70 1.96
N CYS A 75 -5.07 -14.73 2.75
CA CYS A 75 -5.98 -15.81 2.36
C CYS A 75 -7.45 -15.39 2.23
N ASP A 76 -7.87 -14.34 2.91
CA ASP A 76 -9.20 -13.73 2.88
C ASP A 76 -9.22 -12.38 2.14
N MET A 77 -8.11 -12.03 1.50
CA MET A 77 -7.97 -10.91 0.56
C MET A 77 -8.25 -9.54 1.19
N ASP A 78 -8.05 -9.40 2.50
CA ASP A 78 -8.29 -8.14 3.22
C ASP A 78 -7.02 -7.51 3.82
N THR A 79 -5.84 -8.06 3.51
CA THR A 79 -4.55 -7.40 3.78
C THR A 79 -3.58 -7.54 2.61
N LEU A 80 -2.78 -6.50 2.38
CA LEU A 80 -1.67 -6.51 1.43
C LEU A 80 -0.32 -6.64 2.13
N LEU A 81 0.57 -7.43 1.52
CA LEU A 81 2.01 -7.41 1.79
C LEU A 81 2.71 -6.84 0.54
N ILE A 82 3.46 -5.77 0.72
CA ILE A 82 4.17 -5.03 -0.33
C ILE A 82 5.66 -4.97 0.00
#